data_AF-A0A1F5VP20-F1
#
_entry.id   AF-A0A1F5VP20-F1
#
_cell.length_a   1.000
_cell.length_b   1.000
_cell.length_c   1.000
_cell.angle_alpha   90.00
_cell.angle_beta   90.00
_cell.angle_gamma   90.00
#
_symmetry.space_group_name_H-M   'P 1'
#
loop_
_entity.id
_entity.type
_entity.pdbx_description
1 polymer ?
#
loop_
_entity_poly.entity_id
_entity_poly.type
_entity_poly.pdbx_seq_one_letter_code
_entity_poly.pdbx_strand_id
1 'polypeptide(L)' 'MITTIKIDSNKRDKLKIIATLEKRNLKSIIDELIDDYLERYTETLEILSHPDWMKAIEKGLQESKKGKTVKWQRMKK' A
#
# COMPACT_ATOMS: atom_id res chain seq x y z
N MET A 1 -15.89 9.11 10.33
CA MET A 1 -17.07 8.28 9.98
C MET A 1 -16.88 6.90 10.60
N ILE A 2 -17.96 6.24 11.01
CA ILE A 2 -17.93 4.86 11.50
C ILE A 2 -18.51 3.97 10.41
N THR A 3 -17.76 2.95 9.99
CA THR A 3 -18.18 1.99 8.96
C THR A 3 -18.35 0.62 9.60
N THR A 4 -19.51 0.00 9.42
CA THR A 4 -19.76 -1.38 9.90
C THR A 4 -19.44 -2.37 8.80
N ILE A 5 -18.50 -3.28 9.07
CA ILE A 5 -18.09 -4.32 8.12
C ILE A 5 -18.67 -5.66 8.56
N LYS A 6 -19.33 -6.36 7.63
CA LYS A 6 -19.78 -7.75 7.85
C LYS A 6 -18.64 -8.70 7.53
N ILE A 7 -18.28 -9.52 8.51
CA ILE A 7 -17.30 -10.59 8.39
C ILE A 7 -17.96 -11.94 8.61
N ASP A 8 -17.47 -12.93 7.87
CA ASP A 8 -17.88 -14.32 8.02
C ASP A 8 -17.67 -14.81 9.47
N SER A 9 -18.61 -15.58 9.99
CA SER A 9 -18.62 -16.03 11.39
C SER A 9 -17.40 -16.89 11.72
N ASN A 10 -17.02 -17.81 10.84
CA ASN A 10 -15.86 -18.68 11.04
C ASN A 10 -14.55 -17.87 11.12
N LYS A 11 -14.40 -16.86 10.26
CA LYS A 11 -13.23 -15.96 10.30
C LYS A 11 -13.18 -15.16 11.60
N ARG A 12 -14.31 -14.58 12.02
CA ARG A 12 -14.42 -13.81 13.27
C ARG A 12 -14.05 -14.66 14.48
N ASP A 13 -14.57 -15.87 14.55
CA ASP A 13 -14.39 -16.75 15.71
C ASP A 13 -12.93 -17.21 15.83
N LYS A 14 -12.28 -17.53 14.71
CA LYS A 14 -10.83 -17.79 14.66
C LYS A 14 -10.02 -16.57 15.12
N LEU A 15 -10.34 -15.37 14.63
CA LEU A 15 -9.66 -14.14 15.03
C LEU A 15 -9.78 -13.88 16.54
N LYS A 16 -10.95 -14.18 17.11
CA LYS A 16 -11.21 -14.02 18.55
C LYS A 16 -10.39 -14.99 19.41
N ILE A 17 -10.23 -16.24 18.96
CA ILE A 17 -9.37 -17.22 19.63
C ILE A 17 -7.93 -16.72 19.62
N ILE A 18 -7.42 -16.30 18.46
CA ILE A 18 -6.05 -15.78 18.32
C ILE A 18 -5.84 -14.55 19.23
N ALA A 19 -6.77 -13.60 19.20
CA ALA A 19 -6.72 -12.40 20.04
C ALA A 19 -6.64 -12.75 21.54
N THR A 20 -7.38 -13.78 21.96
CA THR A 20 -7.37 -14.25 23.35
C THR A 20 -6.02 -14.87 23.73
N LEU A 21 -5.45 -15.70 22.84
CA LEU A 21 -4.14 -16.32 23.04
C LEU A 21 -3.02 -15.27 23.12
N GLU A 22 -3.07 -14.25 22.28
CA GLU A 22 -2.11 -13.15 22.27
C GLU A 22 -2.35 -12.12 23.38
N LYS A 23 -3.46 -12.23 24.13
CA LYS A 23 -3.93 -11.24 25.12
C LYS A 23 -4.11 -9.84 24.52
N ARG A 24 -4.56 -9.78 23.28
CA ARG A 24 -4.76 -8.55 22.51
C ARG A 24 -6.24 -8.27 22.30
N ASN A 25 -6.56 -7.00 22.12
CA ASN A 25 -7.92 -6.59 21.77
C ASN A 25 -8.16 -6.82 20.27
N LEU A 26 -9.30 -7.44 19.93
CA LEU A 26 -9.75 -7.64 18.55
C LEU A 26 -9.73 -6.34 17.72
N LYS A 27 -10.11 -5.21 18.34
CA LYS A 27 -10.07 -3.90 17.69
C LYS A 27 -8.64 -3.52 17.27
N SER A 28 -7.66 -3.67 18.16
CA SER A 28 -6.26 -3.35 17.86
C SER A 28 -5.71 -4.21 16.72
N ILE A 29 -6.03 -5.50 16.71
CA ILE A 29 -5.63 -6.40 15.61
C ILE A 29 -6.24 -5.94 14.28
N ILE A 30 -7.52 -5.56 14.27
CA ILE A 30 -8.18 -5.09 13.04
C ILE A 30 -7.62 -3.75 12.60
N ASP A 31 -7.38 -2.82 13.52
CA ASP A 31 -6.79 -1.51 13.22
C ASP A 31 -5.40 -1.69 12.58
N GLU A 32 -4.54 -2.53 13.14
CA GLU A 32 -3.22 -2.82 12.57
C GLU A 32 -3.31 -3.50 11.19
N LEU A 33 -4.23 -4.45 11.00
CA LEU A 33 -4.44 -5.07 9.69
C LEU A 33 -4.88 -4.04 8.63
N ILE A 34 -5.64 -3.02 9.03
CA ILE A 34 -6.03 -1.91 8.16
C ILE A 34 -4.82 -1.02 7.88
N ASP A 35 -4.05 -0.64 8.89
CA ASP A 35 -2.86 0.20 8.74
C ASP A 35 -1.83 -0.47 7.82
N ASP A 36 -1.54 -1.77 8.03
CA ASP A 36 -0.65 -2.57 7.17
C ASP A 36 -1.18 -2.68 5.73
N TYR A 37 -2.51 -2.71 5.56
CA TYR A 37 -3.11 -2.68 4.23
C TYR A 37 -2.89 -1.31 3.59
N LEU A 38 -3.17 -0.22 4.30
CA LEU A 38 -3.01 1.13 3.79
C LEU A 38 -1.55 1.44 3.45
N GLU A 39 -0.60 1.06 4.31
CA GLU A 39 0.83 1.30 4.11
C GLU A 39 1.32 0.70 2.79
N ARG A 40 0.88 -0.52 2.46
CA ARG A 40 1.19 -1.18 1.18
C ARG A 40 0.72 -0.40 -0.05
N TYR A 41 -0.30 0.44 0.10
CA TYR A 41 -0.86 1.23 -0.98
C TYR A 41 -0.54 2.72 -0.88
N THR A 42 0.15 3.20 0.17
CA THR A 42 0.45 4.62 0.35
C THR A 42 1.20 5.20 -0.85
N GLU A 43 2.29 4.55 -1.29
CA GLU A 43 3.06 5.01 -2.46
C GLU A 43 2.20 5.00 -3.74
N THR A 44 1.37 3.97 -3.91
CA THR A 44 0.46 3.88 -5.06
C THR A 44 -0.57 5.01 -5.05
N LEU A 45 -1.18 5.28 -3.90
CA LEU A 45 -2.14 6.37 -3.73
C LEU A 45 -1.48 7.74 -3.95
N GLU A 46 -0.25 7.92 -3.49
CA GLU A 46 0.52 9.15 -3.69
C GLU A 46 0.80 9.40 -5.18
N ILE A 47 1.26 8.38 -5.91
CA ILE A 47 1.47 8.44 -7.36
C ILE A 47 0.15 8.75 -8.09
N LEU A 48 -0.94 8.06 -7.74
CA LEU A 48 -2.25 8.28 -8.38
C LEU A 48 -2.83 9.66 -8.10
N SER A 49 -2.52 10.24 -6.94
CA SER A 49 -2.95 11.59 -6.58
C SER A 49 -2.26 12.70 -7.39
N HIS A 50 -1.14 12.39 -8.07
CA HIS A 50 -0.38 13.31 -8.91
C HIS A 50 -0.34 12.82 -10.37
N PRO A 51 -1.33 13.18 -11.21
CA PRO A 51 -1.42 12.71 -12.59
C PRO A 51 -0.16 12.98 -13.43
N ASP A 52 0.57 14.06 -13.14
CA ASP A 52 1.79 14.41 -13.87
C ASP A 52 2.97 13.48 -13.55
N TRP A 53 3.03 12.91 -12.34
CA TRP A 53 4.01 11.89 -12.00
C TRP A 53 3.77 10.62 -12.81
N MET A 54 2.50 10.23 -12.97
CA MET A 54 2.13 9.07 -13.79
C MET A 54 2.59 9.26 -15.24
N LYS A 55 2.38 10.45 -15.83
CA LYS A 55 2.87 10.78 -17.18
C LYS A 55 4.40 10.74 -17.27
N ALA A 56 5.10 11.25 -16.26
CA ALA A 56 6.57 11.23 -16.22
C ALA A 56 7.12 9.81 -16.12
N ILE A 57 6.52 8.96 -15.28
CA ILE A 57 6.88 7.54 -15.14
C ILE A 57 6.67 6.80 -16.46
N GLU A 58 5.51 7.00 -17.10
CA GLU A 58 5.21 6.35 -18.38
C GLU A 58 6.19 6.77 -19.48
N LYS A 59 6.50 8.07 -19.58
CA LYS A 59 7.50 8.59 -20.51
C LYS A 59 8.88 7.98 -20.23
N GLY A 60 9.32 7.95 -18.98
CA GLY A 60 10.60 7.37 -18.58
C GLY A 60 10.70 5.87 -18.91
N LEU A 61 9.63 5.10 -18.70
CA LEU A 61 9.55 3.69 -19.08
C LEU A 61 9.67 3.51 -20.60
N GLN A 62 9.01 4.34 -21.39
CA GLN A 62 9.09 4.32 -22.85
C GLN A 62 10.50 4.67 -23.36
N GLU A 63 11.14 5.68 -22.78
CA GLU A 63 12.50 6.08 -23.12
C GLU A 63 13.52 5.01 -22.73
N SER A 64 13.34 4.38 -21.56
CA SER A 64 14.15 3.26 -21.10
C SER A 64 14.07 2.05 -22.03
N LYS A 65 12.86 1.64 -22.42
CA LYS A 65 12.64 0.57 -23.42
C LYS A 65 13.31 0.88 -24.77
N LYS A 66 13.36 2.16 -25.14
CA LYS A 66 14.03 2.63 -26.36
C LYS A 66 15.55 2.80 -26.21
N GLY A 67 16.13 2.43 -25.06
CA GLY A 67 17.55 2.55 -24.78
C GLY A 67 18.04 3.99 -24.59
N LYS A 68 17.12 4.96 -24.47
CA LYS A 68 17.44 6.39 -24.30
C LYS A 68 17.66 6.74 -22.83
N THR A 69 18.49 5.97 -22.14
CA THR A 69 18.87 6.24 -20.75
C THR A 69 20.19 7.00 -20.70
N VAL A 70 20.32 7.87 -19.70
CA VAL A 70 21.50 8.70 -19.47
C VAL A 70 22.17 8.27 -18.17
N LYS A 71 23.48 8.02 -18.21
CA LYS A 71 24.23 7.72 -16.99
C LYS A 71 24.22 8.94 -16.09
N TRP A 72 23.70 8.77 -14.86
CA TRP A 72 23.54 9.85 -13.88
C TRP A 72 24.84 10.61 -13.56
N GLN A 73 25.99 9.93 -13.62
CA GLN A 73 27.32 10.53 -13.44
C GLN A 73 27.68 11.58 -14.50
N ARG A 74 27.03 11.58 -15.67
CA ARG A 74 27.30 12.51 -16.77
C ARG A 74 26.60 13.87 -16.60
N MET A 75 25.66 13.99 -15.66
CA MET A 75 24.89 15.23 -15.42
C MET A 75 25.47 16.14 -14.33
N LYS A 76 26.52 15.73 -13.62
CA LYS A 76 27.17 16.53 -12.55
C LYS A 76 28.26 17.48 -13.06
N LYS A 77 28.23 17.89 -14.33
CA LYS A 77 29.27 18.73 -14.94
C LYS A 77 28.71 20.06 -15.37
#